data_AF-A0AAX3MU31-F1
#
_entry.id   AF-A0AAX3MU31-F1
#
_cell.length_a   1.000
_cell.length_b   1.000
_cell.length_c   1.000
_cell.angle_alpha   90.00
_cell.angle_beta   90.00
_cell.angle_gamma   90.00
#
_symmetry.space_group_name_H-M   'P 1'
#
loop_
_entity.id
_entity.type
_entity.pdbx_description
1 polymer ?
#
loop_
_entity_poly.entity_id
_entity_poly.type
_entity_poly.pdbx_seq_one_letter_code
_entity_poly.pdbx_strand_id
1 'polypeptide(L)'
;MESLILEITKEDKSAVKRLLSHYPKMMGTIEALRRKENRTKLEEQTLESWGRIVNELDSAMKMIEDEETRRIVEHRYIKAKKYKLTVDLFYSENLSERTIDRRLNAGIESITEALKRSEVI
;
A
#
# COMPACT_ATOMS: atom_id res chain seq x y z
N MET A 1 -7.61 -8.09 26.11
CA MET A 1 -7.72 -6.98 25.16
C MET A 1 -8.54 -7.55 24.01
N GLU A 2 -9.82 -7.21 23.93
CA GLU A 2 -10.68 -7.69 22.84
C GLU A 2 -10.09 -7.22 21.52
N SER A 3 -9.66 -8.17 20.69
CA SER A 3 -9.37 -7.90 19.29
C SER A 3 -10.69 -7.49 18.66
N LEU A 4 -10.86 -6.19 18.43
CA LEU A 4 -11.97 -5.71 17.61
C LEU A 4 -11.66 -6.14 16.17
N ILE A 5 -12.12 -7.33 15.79
CA ILE A 5 -12.02 -7.80 14.42
C ILE A 5 -12.93 -6.90 13.59
N LEU A 6 -12.34 -5.94 12.89
CA LEU A 6 -13.04 -5.07 11.97
C LEU A 6 -13.46 -5.89 10.75
N GLU A 7 -14.74 -5.86 10.40
CA GLU A 7 -15.21 -6.49 9.18
C GLU A 7 -14.55 -5.83 7.97
N ILE A 8 -13.97 -6.62 7.07
CA ILE A 8 -13.35 -6.15 5.83
C ILE A 8 -14.33 -6.33 4.68
N THR A 9 -14.80 -5.22 4.12
CA THR A 9 -15.72 -5.21 2.98
C THR A 9 -14.98 -5.24 1.64
N LYS A 10 -15.70 -5.43 0.52
CA LYS A 10 -15.13 -5.33 -0.83
C LYS A 10 -14.77 -3.89 -1.16
N GLU A 11 -15.54 -2.95 -0.64
CA GLU A 11 -15.39 -1.51 -0.78
C GLU A 11 -14.09 -1.06 -0.11
N ASP A 12 -13.79 -1.57 1.09
CA ASP A 12 -12.54 -1.30 1.81
C ASP A 12 -11.33 -1.76 0.99
N LYS A 13 -11.33 -3.01 0.49
CA LYS A 13 -10.24 -3.54 -0.35
C LYS A 13 -10.09 -2.72 -1.64
N SER A 14 -11.19 -2.24 -2.20
CA SER A 14 -11.19 -1.39 -3.39
C SER A 14 -10.57 -0.01 -3.10
N ALA A 15 -10.87 0.58 -1.94
CA ALA A 15 -10.26 1.82 -1.48
C ALA A 15 -8.75 1.68 -1.28
N VAL A 16 -8.31 0.60 -0.61
CA VAL A 16 -6.88 0.31 -0.44
C VAL A 16 -6.17 0.08 -1.77
N LYS A 17 -6.75 -0.68 -2.70
CA LYS A 17 -6.20 -0.87 -4.04
C LYS A 17 -5.98 0.47 -4.76
N ARG A 18 -6.91 1.42 -4.61
CA ARG A 18 -6.75 2.79 -5.15
C ARG A 18 -5.59 3.53 -4.48
N LEU A 19 -5.52 3.54 -3.15
CA LEU A 19 -4.42 4.17 -2.40
C LEU A 19 -3.06 3.61 -2.81
N LEU A 20 -2.91 2.28 -2.84
CA LEU A 20 -1.68 1.60 -3.25
C LEU A 20 -1.30 1.90 -4.71
N SER A 21 -2.28 2.04 -5.61
CA SER A 21 -2.01 2.44 -7.00
C SER A 21 -1.50 3.88 -7.13
N HIS A 22 -1.89 4.76 -6.20
CA HIS A 22 -1.45 6.15 -6.13
C HIS A 22 -0.18 6.34 -5.31
N TYR A 23 0.28 5.32 -4.58
CA TYR A 23 1.44 5.41 -3.70
C TYR A 23 2.69 6.03 -4.37
N PRO A 24 3.13 5.60 -5.57
CA PRO A 24 4.31 6.20 -6.20
C PRO A 24 4.15 7.69 -6.50
N LYS A 25 2.93 8.11 -6.86
CA LYS A 25 2.61 9.53 -7.09
C LYS A 25 2.65 10.30 -5.79
N MET A 26 2.04 9.77 -4.73
CA MET A 26 2.04 10.41 -3.42
C MET A 26 3.47 10.61 -2.92
N MET A 27 4.31 9.57 -3.01
CA MET A 27 5.70 9.63 -2.60
C MET A 27 6.49 10.67 -3.40
N GLY A 28 6.38 10.65 -4.74
CA GLY A 28 7.06 11.63 -5.59
C GLY A 28 6.63 13.07 -5.31
N THR A 29 5.35 13.31 -5.04
CA THR A 29 4.84 14.63 -4.65
C THR A 29 5.36 15.06 -3.28
N ILE A 30 5.30 14.19 -2.26
CA ILE A 30 5.83 14.47 -0.92
C ILE A 30 7.32 14.84 -1.00
N GLU A 31 8.11 14.08 -1.73
CA GLU A 31 9.54 14.37 -1.90
C GLU A 31 9.81 15.70 -2.59
N ALA A 32 9.05 16.03 -3.64
CA ALA A 32 9.17 17.30 -4.34
C ALA A 32 8.79 18.47 -3.42
N LEU A 33 7.70 18.33 -2.67
CA LEU A 33 7.23 19.36 -1.73
C LEU A 33 8.19 19.55 -0.56
N ARG A 34 8.78 18.46 -0.02
CA ARG A 34 9.77 18.53 1.07
C ARG A 34 11.02 19.34 0.68
N ARG A 35 11.42 19.30 -0.59
CA ARG A 35 12.57 20.04 -1.13
C ARG A 35 12.32 21.53 -1.38
N LYS A 36 11.06 21.98 -1.36
CA LYS A 36 10.74 23.41 -1.51
C LYS A 36 11.01 24.17 -0.22
N GLU A 37 11.68 25.32 -0.33
CA GLU A 37 11.90 26.24 0.80
C GLU A 37 10.61 26.92 1.25
N ASN A 38 9.81 27.41 0.30
CA ASN A 38 8.52 28.06 0.56
C ASN A 38 7.40 27.22 -0.06
N ARG A 39 6.41 26.86 0.77
CA ARG A 39 5.22 26.11 0.38
C ARG A 39 3.99 26.99 0.54
N THR A 40 3.05 26.85 -0.38
CA THR A 40 1.71 27.40 -0.23
C THR A 40 0.93 26.61 0.84
N LYS A 41 -0.13 27.20 1.39
CA LYS A 41 -1.02 26.51 2.35
C LYS A 41 -1.56 25.18 1.81
N LEU A 42 -1.89 25.13 0.51
CA LEU A 42 -2.38 23.91 -0.13
C LEU A 42 -1.30 22.82 -0.20
N GLU A 43 -0.05 23.21 -0.45
CA GLU A 43 1.09 22.29 -0.47
C GLU A 43 1.40 21.74 0.93
N GLU A 44 1.27 22.57 1.97
CA GLU A 44 1.40 22.14 3.37
C GLU A 44 0.32 21.12 3.73
N GLN A 45 -0.94 21.41 3.42
CA GLN A 45 -2.06 20.48 3.63
C GLN A 45 -1.89 19.17 2.85
N THR A 46 -1.37 19.24 1.62
CA THR A 46 -1.07 18.06 0.82
C THR A 46 0.02 17.22 1.47
N LEU A 47 1.09 17.86 1.95
CA LEU A 47 2.21 17.18 2.60
C LEU A 47 1.79 16.51 3.92
N GLU A 48 0.91 17.15 4.69
CA GLU A 48 0.36 16.59 5.91
C GLU A 48 -0.56 15.38 5.61
N SER A 49 -1.56 15.56 4.75
CA SER A 49 -2.54 14.53 4.44
C SER A 49 -1.92 13.33 3.73
N TRP A 50 -1.16 13.54 2.66
CA TRP A 50 -0.52 12.44 1.93
C TRP A 50 0.63 11.84 2.73
N GLY A 51 1.32 12.64 3.55
CA GLY A 51 2.34 12.16 4.47
C GLY A 51 1.77 11.16 5.47
N ARG A 52 0.62 11.47 6.09
CA ARG A 52 -0.09 10.53 6.96
C ARG A 52 -0.43 9.23 6.22
N ILE A 53 -1.08 9.33 5.06
CA ILE A 53 -1.48 8.15 4.27
C ILE A 53 -0.28 7.26 3.91
N VAL A 54 0.82 7.85 3.42
CA VAL A 54 2.03 7.10 3.04
C VAL A 54 2.66 6.43 4.26
N ASN A 55 2.77 7.11 5.39
CA ASN A 55 3.33 6.53 6.61
C ASN A 55 2.51 5.33 7.12
N GLU A 56 1.18 5.43 7.03
CA GLU A 56 0.27 4.35 7.42
C GLU A 56 0.34 3.17 6.44
N LEU A 57 0.45 3.43 5.13
CA LEU A 57 0.70 2.38 4.13
C LEU A 57 2.04 1.66 4.38
N ASP A 58 3.11 2.42 4.63
CA ASP A 58 4.44 1.87 4.93
C ASP A 58 4.45 1.00 6.18
N SER A 59 3.74 1.44 7.22
CA SER A 59 3.59 0.68 8.45
C SER A 59 2.77 -0.60 8.21
N ALA A 60 1.63 -0.49 7.53
CA ALA A 60 0.77 -1.61 7.20
C ALA A 60 1.49 -2.70 6.37
N MET A 61 2.31 -2.31 5.40
CA MET A 61 3.11 -3.27 4.60
C MET A 61 4.15 -4.00 5.45
N LYS A 62 4.79 -3.33 6.41
CA LYS A 62 5.75 -3.94 7.33
C LYS A 62 5.11 -4.92 8.31
N MET A 63 3.80 -4.77 8.57
CA MET A 63 3.02 -5.67 9.42
C MET A 63 2.56 -6.94 8.69
N ILE A 64 2.77 -7.06 7.37
CA ILE A 64 2.51 -8.31 6.65
C ILE A 64 3.53 -9.35 7.11
N GLU A 65 3.07 -10.35 7.88
CA GLU A 65 3.91 -11.38 8.48
C GLU A 65 4.51 -12.33 7.44
N ASP A 66 3.75 -12.68 6.40
CA ASP A 66 4.21 -13.57 5.36
C ASP A 66 5.14 -12.85 4.38
N GLU A 67 6.41 -13.22 4.42
CA GLU A 67 7.47 -12.57 3.64
C GLU A 67 7.21 -12.60 2.13
N GLU A 68 6.70 -13.73 1.61
CA GLU A 68 6.39 -13.86 0.19
C GLU A 68 5.28 -12.88 -0.23
N THR A 69 4.20 -12.79 0.56
CA THR A 69 3.13 -11.80 0.36
C THR A 69 3.67 -10.39 0.39
N ARG A 70 4.48 -10.06 1.40
CA ARG A 70 5.08 -8.72 1.55
C ARG A 70 5.92 -8.35 0.33
N ARG A 71 6.81 -9.25 -0.11
CA ARG A 71 7.66 -9.06 -1.31
C ARG A 71 6.82 -8.84 -2.57
N ILE A 72 5.76 -9.61 -2.77
CA ILE A 72 4.86 -9.49 -3.93
C ILE A 72 4.15 -8.13 -3.94
N VAL A 73 3.59 -7.72 -2.79
CA VAL A 73 2.91 -6.43 -2.62
C VAL A 73 3.87 -5.26 -2.85
N GLU A 74 5.06 -5.29 -2.23
CA GLU A 74 6.09 -4.25 -2.38
C GLU A 74 6.53 -4.12 -3.85
N HIS A 75 6.77 -5.25 -4.53
CA HIS A 75 7.13 -5.23 -5.94
C HIS A 75 6.05 -4.58 -6.79
N ARG A 76 4.77 -4.93 -6.55
CA ARG A 76 3.65 -4.43 -7.33
C ARG A 76 3.40 -2.94 -7.13
N TYR A 77 3.41 -2.47 -5.89
CA TYR A 77 2.91 -1.13 -5.56
C TYR A 77 4.00 -0.11 -5.22
N ILE A 78 5.09 -0.53 -4.57
CA ILE A 78 6.16 0.38 -4.13
C ILE A 78 7.19 0.60 -5.21
N LYS A 79 7.62 -0.49 -5.87
CA LYS A 79 8.52 -0.42 -7.03
C LYS A 79 7.79 0.03 -8.31
N ALA A 80 6.51 0.37 -8.21
CA ALA A 80 5.64 0.82 -9.30
C ALA A 80 5.65 -0.11 -10.53
N LYS A 81 5.80 -1.42 -10.31
CA LYS A 81 5.91 -2.39 -11.41
C LYS A 81 4.52 -2.78 -11.90
N LYS A 82 4.39 -2.95 -13.21
CA LYS A 82 3.15 -3.47 -13.83
C LYS A 82 2.86 -4.88 -13.30
N TYR A 83 1.58 -5.27 -13.27
CA TYR A 83 1.17 -6.60 -12.82
C TYR A 83 1.92 -7.71 -13.58
N LYS A 84 1.99 -7.60 -14.92
CA LYS A 84 2.76 -8.53 -15.76
C LYS A 84 4.20 -8.74 -15.27
N LEU A 85 4.92 -7.65 -14.95
CA LEU A 85 6.30 -7.75 -14.45
C LEU A 85 6.38 -8.38 -13.06
N THR A 86 5.31 -8.24 -12.26
CA THR A 86 5.21 -8.93 -10.97
C THR A 86 5.03 -10.43 -11.20
N VAL A 87 4.12 -10.81 -12.11
CA VAL A 87 3.95 -12.21 -12.51
C VAL A 87 5.25 -12.79 -13.05
N ASP A 88 5.90 -12.13 -14.01
CA ASP A 88 7.15 -12.60 -14.63
C ASP A 88 8.25 -12.88 -13.58
N LEU A 89 8.43 -11.96 -12.61
CA LEU A 89 9.42 -12.13 -11.54
C LEU A 89 9.11 -13.33 -10.66
N PHE A 90 7.91 -13.41 -10.09
CA PHE A 90 7.58 -14.45 -9.12
C PHE A 90 7.29 -15.81 -9.76
N TYR A 91 6.95 -15.83 -11.05
CA TYR A 91 6.90 -17.07 -11.83
C TYR A 91 8.29 -17.69 -11.96
N SER A 92 9.34 -16.88 -12.13
CA SER A 92 10.73 -17.36 -12.09
C SER A 92 11.16 -17.91 -10.73
N GLU A 93 10.41 -17.59 -9.66
CA GLU A 93 10.58 -18.12 -8.29
C GLU A 93 9.69 -19.35 -8.02
N ASN A 94 9.12 -19.97 -9.06
CA ASN A 94 8.23 -21.14 -9.01
C ASN A 94 6.83 -20.87 -8.41
N LEU A 95 6.33 -19.63 -8.45
CA LEU A 95 4.95 -19.32 -8.07
C LEU A 95 4.02 -19.32 -9.29
N SER A 96 2.89 -20.02 -9.18
CA SER A 96 1.83 -19.90 -10.18
C SER A 96 1.16 -18.53 -10.10
N GLU A 97 0.62 -18.04 -11.22
CA GLU A 97 -0.14 -16.77 -11.24
C GLU A 97 -1.28 -16.75 -10.20
N ARG A 98 -1.99 -17.87 -10.04
CA ARG A 98 -3.03 -18.02 -9.01
C ARG A 98 -2.48 -17.88 -7.58
N THR A 99 -1.27 -18.37 -7.33
CA THR A 99 -0.60 -18.18 -6.03
C THR A 99 -0.27 -16.71 -5.81
N ILE A 100 0.25 -16.03 -6.83
CA ILE A 100 0.58 -14.59 -6.79
C ILE A 100 -0.68 -13.77 -6.50
N ASP A 101 -1.79 -14.03 -7.20
CA ASP A 101 -3.07 -13.35 -6.96
C ASP A 101 -3.60 -13.57 -5.55
N ARG A 102 -3.51 -14.80 -5.04
CA ARG A 102 -3.93 -15.11 -3.66
C ARG A 102 -3.09 -14.33 -2.65
N ARG A 103 -1.77 -14.27 -2.84
CA ARG A 103 -0.86 -13.51 -1.96
C ARG A 103 -1.13 -12.01 -2.05
N LEU A 104 -1.31 -11.46 -3.26
CA LEU A 104 -1.72 -10.06 -3.44
C LEU A 104 -3.01 -9.74 -2.68
N ASN A 105 -4.03 -10.60 -2.78
CA ASN A 105 -5.29 -10.38 -2.07
C ASN A 105 -5.11 -10.49 -0.54
N ALA A 106 -4.34 -11.45 -0.04
CA ALA A 106 -4.05 -11.59 1.39
C ALA A 106 -3.29 -10.36 1.93
N GLY A 107 -2.29 -9.87 1.19
CA GLY A 107 -1.56 -8.66 1.58
C GLY A 107 -2.44 -7.41 1.56
N ILE A 108 -3.35 -7.30 0.60
CA ILE A 108 -4.34 -6.20 0.56
C ILE A 108 -5.30 -6.30 1.75
N GLU A 109 -5.74 -7.51 2.13
CA GLU A 109 -6.55 -7.72 3.34
C GLU A 109 -5.83 -7.24 4.60
N SER A 110 -4.57 -7.65 4.80
CA SER A 110 -3.77 -7.19 5.94
C SER A 110 -3.58 -5.67 5.97
N ILE A 111 -3.35 -5.06 4.81
CA ILE A 111 -3.23 -3.60 4.71
C ILE A 111 -4.57 -2.92 5.01
N THR A 112 -5.67 -3.46 4.50
CA THR A 112 -7.02 -2.94 4.79
C THR A 112 -7.32 -2.96 6.27
N GLU A 113 -7.01 -4.05 6.96
CA GLU A 113 -7.21 -4.17 8.40
C GLU A 113 -6.41 -3.11 9.17
N ALA A 114 -5.14 -2.89 8.80
CA ALA A 114 -4.28 -1.89 9.41
C ALA A 114 -4.78 -0.46 9.17
N LEU A 115 -5.18 -0.13 7.94
CA LEU A 115 -5.65 1.22 7.59
C LEU A 115 -7.01 1.57 8.21
N LYS A 116 -7.91 0.59 8.39
CA LYS A 116 -9.15 0.81 9.15
C LYS A 116 -8.85 1.13 10.61
N ARG A 117 -7.87 0.44 11.22
CA ARG A 117 -7.44 0.72 12.59
C ARG A 117 -6.85 2.11 12.78
N SER A 118 -6.18 2.66 11.76
CA SER A 118 -5.61 4.01 11.80
C SER A 118 -6.52 5.10 11.23
N GLU A 119 -7.79 4.75 10.95
CA GLU A 119 -8.83 5.66 10.45
C GLU A 119 -8.43 6.39 9.16
N VAL A 120 -7.65 5.72 8.31
CA VAL A 120 -7.30 6.22 6.96
C VAL A 120 -8.40 5.90 5.95
N ILE A 121 -9.11 4.79 6.17
CA ILE A 121 -10.23 4.31 5.35
C ILE A 121 -11.43 3.93 6.22
#